data_AF-A0A9N9ECJ8-F1
#
_entry.id   AF-A0A9N9ECJ8-F1
#
_cell.length_a   1.000
_cell.length_b   1.000
_cell.length_c   1.000
_cell.angle_alpha   90.00
_cell.angle_beta   90.00
_cell.angle_gamma   90.00
#
_symmetry.space_group_name_H-M   'P 1'
#
loop_
_entity.id
_entity.type
_entity.pdbx_description
1 polymer ?
#
loop_
_entity_poly.entity_id
_entity_poly.type
_entity_poly.pdbx_seq_one_letter_code
_entity_poly.pdbx_strand_id
1 'polypeptide(L)'
;TEDDPQPIDFLNLYTKITSAENENQKQSQKVIFQYYNFGIAIAKRFKFHYEKSYNVNDANSEVNKEIEKQLPDGTPETTIRKRKERAQKIFHLFSKIGTNKIGRIES
;
A
#
# COMPACT_ATOMS: atom_id res chain seq x y z
N THR A 1 11.42 -44.16 -32.81
CA THR A 1 12.28 -42.99 -32.60
C THR A 1 11.73 -42.31 -31.38
N GLU A 2 12.32 -42.58 -30.21
CA GLU A 2 12.01 -41.78 -29.02
C GLU A 2 12.57 -40.40 -29.31
N ASP A 3 11.70 -39.40 -29.41
CA ASP A 3 12.10 -38.00 -29.49
C ASP A 3 12.83 -37.68 -28.19
N ASP A 4 14.15 -37.54 -28.25
CA ASP A 4 14.97 -37.09 -27.13
C ASP A 4 14.48 -35.68 -26.75
N PRO A 5 13.98 -35.46 -25.51
CA PRO A 5 13.41 -34.17 -25.14
C PRO A 5 14.47 -33.08 -25.31
N GLN A 6 14.03 -31.95 -25.88
CA GLN A 6 14.87 -30.76 -26.01
C GLN A 6 15.59 -30.47 -24.68
N PRO A 7 16.91 -30.21 -24.71
CA PRO A 7 17.68 -30.00 -23.49
C PRO A 7 17.11 -28.82 -22.70
N ILE A 8 16.77 -29.08 -21.43
CA ILE A 8 16.18 -28.10 -20.53
C ILE A 8 17.27 -27.16 -20.03
N ASP A 9 17.11 -25.86 -20.30
CA ASP A 9 17.97 -24.82 -19.75
C ASP A 9 17.54 -24.43 -18.33
N PHE A 10 17.99 -25.22 -17.35
CA PHE A 10 17.70 -24.99 -15.94
C PHE A 10 18.25 -23.66 -15.41
N LEU A 11 19.38 -23.16 -15.95
CA LEU A 11 19.96 -21.89 -15.53
C LEU A 11 19.04 -20.72 -15.89
N ASN A 12 18.48 -20.73 -17.10
CA ASN A 12 17.49 -19.76 -17.53
C ASN A 12 16.21 -19.82 -16.67
N LEU A 13 15.70 -21.02 -16.39
CA LEU A 13 14.52 -21.18 -15.52
C LEU A 13 14.77 -20.65 -14.11
N TYR A 14 15.91 -20.98 -13.51
CA TYR A 14 16.31 -20.47 -12.19
C TYR A 14 16.42 -18.94 -12.17
N THR A 15 17.08 -18.35 -13.17
CA THR A 15 17.25 -16.90 -13.29
C THR A 15 15.91 -16.17 -13.45
N LYS A 16 14.96 -16.77 -14.17
CA LYS A 16 13.58 -16.25 -14.30
C LYS A 16 12.85 -16.23 -12.95
N ILE A 17 13.01 -17.28 -12.14
CA ILE A 17 12.43 -17.34 -10.78
C ILE A 17 13.01 -16.22 -9.92
N THR A 18 14.34 -16.10 -9.84
CA THR A 18 15.01 -15.06 -9.05
C THR A 18 14.59 -13.64 -9.50
N SER A 19 14.44 -13.43 -10.80
CA SER A 19 13.98 -12.14 -11.32
C SER A 19 12.53 -11.85 -10.91
N ALA A 20 11.63 -12.82 -11.03
CA ALA A 20 10.23 -12.69 -10.63
C ALA A 20 10.08 -12.45 -9.12
N GLU A 21 10.88 -13.11 -8.28
CA GLU A 21 10.91 -12.89 -6.82
C GLU A 21 11.33 -11.45 -6.49
N ASN A 22 12.41 -10.96 -7.11
CA ASN A 22 12.88 -9.58 -6.95
C ASN A 22 11.83 -8.55 -7.40
N GLU A 23 11.14 -8.81 -8.52
CA GLU A 23 10.05 -7.96 -8.99
C GLU A 23 8.87 -7.95 -8.02
N ASN A 24 8.48 -9.12 -7.50
CA ASN A 24 7.41 -9.23 -6.51
C ASN A 24 7.75 -8.48 -5.21
N GLN A 25 9.00 -8.54 -4.76
CA GLN A 25 9.48 -7.76 -3.61
C GLN A 25 9.35 -6.25 -3.89
N LYS A 26 9.83 -5.77 -5.04
CA LYS A 26 9.71 -4.35 -5.44
C LYS A 26 8.25 -3.89 -5.50
N GLN A 27 7.35 -4.72 -6.04
CA GLN A 27 5.92 -4.41 -6.07
C GLN A 27 5.33 -4.34 -4.65
N SER A 28 5.70 -5.28 -3.78
CA SER A 28 5.25 -5.29 -2.38
C SER A 28 5.69 -4.02 -1.64
N GLN A 29 6.95 -3.61 -1.80
CA GLN A 29 7.48 -2.36 -1.26
C GLN A 29 6.73 -1.14 -1.82
N LYS A 30 6.45 -1.12 -3.13
CA LYS A 30 5.68 -0.06 -3.80
C LYS A 30 4.27 0.06 -3.21
N VAL A 31 3.58 -1.06 -2.99
CA VAL A 31 2.24 -1.06 -2.36
C VAL A 31 2.30 -0.45 -0.97
N ILE A 32 3.28 -0.82 -0.15
CA ILE A 32 3.45 -0.27 1.21
C ILE A 32 3.73 1.23 1.14
N PHE A 33 4.55 1.69 0.20
CA PHE A 33 4.80 3.11 -0.02
C PHE A 33 3.53 3.88 -0.42
N GLN A 34 2.64 3.30 -1.24
CA GLN A 34 1.36 3.95 -1.56
C GLN A 34 0.42 4.03 -0.35
N TYR A 35 0.38 3.01 0.50
CA TYR A 35 -0.36 3.09 1.77
C TYR A 35 0.21 4.18 2.69
N TYR A 36 1.54 4.32 2.75
CA TYR A 36 2.19 5.38 3.50
C TYR A 36 1.77 6.77 3.01
N ASN A 37 1.82 7.01 1.70
CA ASN A 37 1.40 8.29 1.10
C ASN A 37 -0.09 8.57 1.34
N PHE A 38 -0.94 7.55 1.23
CA PHE A 38 -2.36 7.71 1.53
C PHE A 38 -2.58 8.08 3.01
N GLY A 39 -1.83 7.46 3.93
CA GLY A 39 -1.88 7.79 5.35
C GLY A 39 -1.41 9.23 5.64
N ILE A 40 -0.39 9.73 4.94
CA ILE A 40 0.00 11.16 5.01
C ILE A 40 -1.17 12.07 4.62
N ALA A 41 -1.84 11.77 3.49
CA ALA A 41 -2.95 12.57 3.00
C ALA A 41 -4.11 12.60 4.01
N ILE A 42 -4.45 11.43 4.58
CA ILE A 42 -5.46 11.31 5.64
C ILE A 42 -5.08 12.18 6.85
N ALA A 43 -3.83 12.11 7.32
CA ALA A 43 -3.38 12.89 8.46
C ALA A 43 -3.42 14.41 8.21
N LYS A 44 -3.04 14.85 7.00
CA LYS A 44 -3.12 16.26 6.59
C LYS A 44 -4.56 16.77 6.57
N ARG A 45 -5.49 16.02 5.96
CA ARG A 45 -6.90 16.41 5.91
C ARG A 45 -7.56 16.36 7.29
N PHE A 46 -7.22 15.37 8.11
CA PHE A 46 -7.67 15.32 9.50
C PHE A 46 -7.26 16.57 10.26
N LYS A 47 -5.97 16.96 10.20
CA LYS A 47 -5.48 18.18 10.86
C LYS A 47 -6.23 19.42 10.39
N PHE A 48 -6.41 19.59 9.08
CA PHE A 48 -7.15 20.70 8.50
C PHE A 48 -8.59 20.82 9.03
N HIS A 49 -9.32 19.71 9.15
CA HIS A 49 -10.69 19.73 9.67
C HIS A 49 -10.74 19.89 11.18
N TYR A 50 -9.80 19.27 11.89
CA TYR A 50 -9.70 19.41 13.34
C TYR A 50 -9.41 20.85 13.76
N GLU A 51 -8.56 21.57 13.03
CA GLU A 51 -8.28 22.99 13.29
C GLU A 51 -9.50 23.90 13.07
N LYS A 52 -10.54 23.44 12.35
CA LYS A 52 -11.78 24.18 12.13
C LYS A 52 -12.84 23.91 13.19
N SER A 53 -13.01 22.65 13.60
CA SER A 53 -14.07 22.24 14.51
C SER A 53 -13.60 22.03 15.95
N TYR A 54 -12.29 21.84 16.17
CA TYR A 54 -11.69 21.32 17.41
C TYR A 54 -12.33 20.02 17.91
N ASN A 55 -13.00 19.28 17.01
CA ASN A 55 -13.72 18.07 17.31
C ASN A 55 -13.18 16.90 16.48
N VAL A 56 -12.70 15.86 17.17
CA VAL A 56 -12.09 14.68 16.55
C VAL A 56 -13.10 13.87 15.72
N ASN A 57 -14.35 13.77 16.16
CA ASN A 57 -15.39 13.02 15.45
C ASN A 57 -15.78 13.73 14.15
N ASP A 58 -15.96 15.06 14.22
CA ASP A 58 -16.29 15.87 13.04
C ASP A 58 -15.16 15.82 12.01
N ALA A 59 -13.91 15.98 12.45
CA ALA A 59 -12.75 15.90 11.56
C ALA A 59 -12.63 14.53 10.88
N ASN A 60 -12.89 13.43 11.61
CA ASN A 60 -12.91 12.10 11.03
C ASN A 60 -14.06 11.91 10.04
N SER A 61 -15.25 12.42 10.35
CA SER A 61 -16.42 12.35 9.46
C SER A 61 -16.15 13.08 8.14
N GLU A 62 -15.57 14.28 8.18
CA GLU A 62 -15.25 15.05 6.98
C GLU A 62 -14.18 14.38 6.12
N VAL A 63 -13.14 13.80 6.73
CA VAL A 63 -12.15 13.00 5.99
C VAL A 63 -12.81 11.79 5.31
N ASN A 64 -13.73 11.10 5.99
CA ASN A 64 -14.44 9.96 5.39
C ASN A 64 -15.29 10.39 4.20
N LYS A 65 -16.07 11.47 4.34
CA LYS A 65 -16.87 12.03 3.25
C LYS A 65 -16.02 12.41 2.05
N GLU A 66 -14.83 12.98 2.27
CA GLU A 66 -13.90 13.34 1.19
C GLU A 66 -13.36 12.12 0.46
N ILE A 67 -13.04 11.05 1.19
CA ILE A 67 -12.58 9.80 0.59
C ILE A 67 -13.71 9.18 -0.24
N GLU A 68 -14.90 9.05 0.34
CA GLU A 68 -16.06 8.45 -0.34
C GLU A 68 -16.42 9.18 -1.64
N LYS A 69 -16.44 10.52 -1.62
CA LYS A 69 -16.73 11.35 -2.81
C LYS A 69 -15.74 11.19 -3.95
N GLN A 70 -14.51 10.75 -3.67
CA GLN A 70 -13.43 10.63 -4.67
C GLN A 70 -13.25 9.18 -5.16
N LEU A 71 -13.92 8.22 -4.54
CA LEU A 71 -13.84 6.82 -4.92
C LEU A 71 -14.93 6.47 -5.93
N PRO A 72 -14.72 5.43 -6.76
CA PRO A 72 -15.75 4.97 -7.68
C PRO A 72 -17.03 4.56 -6.95
N ASP A 73 -18.17 4.87 -7.56
CA ASP A 73 -19.48 4.45 -7.08
C ASP A 73 -19.53 2.92 -6.89
N GLY A 74 -20.13 2.48 -5.78
CA GLY A 74 -20.23 1.06 -5.44
C GLY A 74 -18.98 0.47 -4.76
N THR A 75 -17.95 1.27 -4.46
CA THR A 75 -16.84 0.80 -3.61
C THR A 75 -17.37 0.41 -2.23
N PRO A 76 -17.19 -0.85 -1.76
CA PRO A 76 -17.76 -1.26 -0.47
C PRO A 76 -17.14 -0.48 0.70
N GLU A 77 -17.98 0.03 1.60
CA GLU A 77 -17.55 0.76 2.80
C GLU A 77 -16.52 -0.02 3.61
N THR A 78 -16.70 -1.34 3.73
CA THR A 78 -15.76 -2.23 4.42
C THR A 78 -14.37 -2.23 3.77
N THR A 79 -14.29 -2.08 2.45
CA THR A 79 -13.02 -1.98 1.70
C THR A 79 -12.35 -0.64 1.94
N ILE A 80 -13.13 0.45 1.92
CA ILE A 80 -12.65 1.81 2.21
C ILE A 80 -12.05 1.84 3.62
N ARG A 81 -12.80 1.36 4.61
CA ARG A 81 -12.38 1.30 6.02
C ARG A 81 -11.08 0.52 6.18
N LYS A 82 -11.00 -0.71 5.65
CA LYS A 82 -9.79 -1.55 5.74
C LYS A 82 -8.57 -0.88 5.12
N ARG A 83 -8.71 -0.24 3.95
CA ARG A 83 -7.60 0.47 3.31
C ARG A 83 -7.17 1.70 4.11
N LYS A 84 -8.12 2.49 4.63
CA LYS A 84 -7.85 3.64 5.49
C LYS A 84 -7.10 3.24 6.76
N GLU A 85 -7.59 2.25 7.49
CA GLU A 85 -6.96 1.76 8.72
C GLU A 85 -5.53 1.26 8.46
N ARG A 86 -5.35 0.50 7.38
CA ARG A 86 -4.01 0.03 6.97
C ARG A 86 -3.09 1.19 6.63
N ALA A 87 -3.57 2.19 5.89
CA ALA A 87 -2.80 3.39 5.54
C ALA A 87 -2.37 4.16 6.79
N GLN A 88 -3.27 4.38 7.74
CA GLN A 88 -2.97 5.08 9.00
C GLN A 88 -1.93 4.33 9.84
N LYS A 89 -2.04 2.99 9.94
CA LYS A 89 -1.05 2.15 10.66
C LYS A 89 0.34 2.20 10.01
N ILE A 90 0.41 2.07 8.68
CA ILE A 90 1.66 2.15 7.92
C ILE A 90 2.29 3.54 8.07
N PHE A 91 1.49 4.60 7.90
CA PHE A 91 1.94 5.98 8.11
C PHE A 91 2.50 6.19 9.51
N HIS A 92 1.79 5.75 10.55
CA HIS A 92 2.23 5.88 11.92
C HIS A 92 3.55 5.14 12.20
N LEU A 93 3.69 3.91 11.70
CA LEU A 93 4.90 3.12 11.88
C LEU A 93 6.11 3.76 11.18
N PHE A 94 6.01 4.02 9.88
CA PHE A 94 7.16 4.51 9.10
C PHE A 94 7.48 5.98 9.34
N SER A 95 6.55 6.77 9.89
CA SER A 95 6.88 8.10 10.42
C SER A 95 7.74 8.04 11.68
N LYS A 96 7.71 6.92 12.42
CA LYS A 96 8.57 6.70 13.59
C LYS A 96 9.93 6.09 13.24
N ILE A 97 9.94 5.09 12.35
CA ILE A 97 11.15 4.31 12.05
C ILE A 97 11.90 4.75 10.79
N GLY A 98 11.33 5.69 10.03
CA GLY A 98 11.87 6.21 8.77
C GLY A 98 11.34 5.48 7.54
N THR A 99 11.03 6.25 6.48
CA THR A 99 10.50 5.74 5.21
C THR A 99 11.51 4.89 4.43
N ASN A 100 12.82 5.12 4.65
CA ASN A 100 13.89 4.30 4.09
C ASN A 100 13.81 2.83 4.50
N LYS A 101 13.10 2.50 5.59
CA LYS A 101 12.86 1.12 6.02
C LYS A 101 11.88 0.38 5.11
N ILE A 102 11.03 1.07 4.35
CA ILE A 102 10.11 0.45 3.39
C ILE A 102 10.88 -0.31 2.31
N GLY A 103 11.99 0.26 1.81
CA GLY A 103 12.84 -0.38 0.80
C GLY A 103 13.64 -1.58 1.31
N ARG A 104 13.56 -1.88 2.61
CA ARG A 104 14.22 -3.05 3.25
C ARG A 104 13.24 -4.16 3.59
N ILE A 105 11.99 -4.04 3.15
CA ILE A 105 10.99 -5.09 3.38
C ILE A 105 11.29 -6.22 2.40
N GLU A 106 11.52 -7.39 2.97
CA GLU A 106 11.64 -8.66 2.26
C GLU A 106 10.30 -9.39 2.37
N SER A 107 9.91 -10.09 1.30
CA SER A 107 8.66 -10.84 1.23
C SER A 107 8.78 -12.18 1.96
#